data_AF-A0ABD0K4B0-F1
#
_entry.id   AF-A0ABD0K4B0-F1
#
_cell.length_a   1.000
_cell.length_b   1.000
_cell.length_c   1.000
_cell.angle_alpha   90.00
_cell.angle_beta   90.00
_cell.angle_gamma   90.00
#
_symmetry.space_group_name_H-M   'P 1'
#
loop_
_entity.id
_entity.type
_entity.pdbx_description
1 polymer ?
#
loop_
_entity_poly.entity_id
_entity_poly.type
_entity_poly.pdbx_seq_one_letter_code
_entity_poly.pdbx_strand_id
1 'polypeptide(L)'
;MFLSQQTFKGMVTTLKAFPEVTRYLLRHGVQYVLSNKFCQDPLEKHFGRQRGLGRRCENPNLWSFAYNENKLRLSRSLGVAIQPQGNVRRKRGGDEVVVISTSPLKKIKRQ
;
A
#
# COMPACT_ATOMS: atom_id res chain seq x y z
N MET A 1 0.52 -32.54 -13.77
CA MET A 1 0.06 -31.92 -12.51
C MET A 1 -1.41 -31.58 -12.67
N PHE A 2 -2.30 -32.25 -11.93
CA PHE A 2 -3.74 -31.98 -11.98
C PHE A 2 -4.12 -31.05 -10.83
N LEU A 3 -4.87 -29.99 -11.10
CA LEU A 3 -5.39 -29.11 -10.04
C LEU A 3 -6.45 -29.86 -9.24
N SER A 4 -6.60 -29.52 -7.95
CA SER A 4 -7.71 -30.05 -7.15
C SER A 4 -9.05 -29.69 -7.80
N GLN A 5 -10.06 -30.54 -7.66
CA GLN A 5 -11.40 -30.24 -8.19
C GLN A 5 -11.96 -28.91 -7.64
N GLN A 6 -11.62 -28.58 -6.39
CA GLN A 6 -12.02 -27.32 -5.76
C GLN A 6 -11.39 -26.11 -6.46
N THR A 7 -10.09 -26.16 -6.73
CA THR A 7 -9.38 -25.10 -7.47
C THR A 7 -9.93 -24.95 -8.88
N PHE A 8 -10.18 -26.06 -9.58
CA PHE A 8 -10.77 -26.04 -10.92
C PHE A 8 -12.16 -25.39 -10.94
N LYS A 9 -13.05 -25.79 -10.03
CA LYS A 9 -14.38 -25.17 -9.88
C LYS A 9 -14.27 -23.67 -9.58
N GLY A 10 -13.36 -23.28 -8.68
CA GLY A 10 -13.10 -21.89 -8.36
C GLY A 10 -12.69 -21.06 -9.57
N MET A 11 -11.78 -21.56 -10.41
CA MET A 11 -11.39 -20.87 -11.64
C MET A 11 -12.55 -20.71 -12.62
N VAL A 12 -13.35 -21.77 -12.82
CA VAL A 12 -14.54 -21.70 -13.68
C VAL A 12 -15.52 -20.64 -13.18
N THR A 13 -15.74 -20.57 -11.87
CA THR A 13 -16.59 -19.54 -11.25
C THR A 13 -16.03 -18.14 -11.50
N THR A 14 -14.74 -17.91 -11.25
CA THR A 14 -14.10 -16.60 -11.47
C THR A 14 -14.18 -16.16 -12.94
N LEU A 15 -13.95 -17.07 -13.89
CA LEU A 15 -14.02 -16.78 -15.32
C LEU A 15 -15.42 -16.36 -15.78
N LYS A 16 -16.48 -16.93 -15.18
CA LYS A 16 -17.87 -16.56 -15.48
C LYS A 16 -18.29 -15.27 -14.77
N ALA A 17 -17.95 -15.12 -13.49
CA ALA A 17 -18.37 -13.99 -12.67
C ALA A 17 -17.67 -12.68 -13.04
N PHE A 18 -16.38 -12.72 -13.41
CA PHE A 18 -15.61 -11.51 -13.66
C PHE A 18 -16.15 -10.66 -14.82
N PRO A 19 -16.50 -11.21 -16.00
CA PRO A 19 -17.16 -10.47 -17.06
C PRO A 19 -18.54 -9.93 -16.68
N GLU A 20 -19.33 -10.67 -15.90
CA GLU A 20 -20.66 -10.24 -15.45
C GLU A 20 -20.56 -9.00 -14.54
N VAL A 21 -19.70 -9.06 -13.53
CA VAL A 21 -19.45 -7.92 -12.62
C VAL A 21 -18.86 -6.74 -13.38
N THR A 22 -17.91 -6.98 -14.28
CA THR A 22 -17.29 -5.92 -15.09
C THR A 22 -18.34 -5.20 -15.94
N ARG A 23 -19.20 -5.93 -16.65
CA ARG A 23 -20.28 -5.35 -17.46
C ARG A 23 -21.27 -4.58 -16.58
N TYR A 24 -21.63 -5.11 -15.42
CA TYR A 24 -22.51 -4.42 -14.47
C TYR A 24 -21.91 -3.08 -14.04
N LEU A 25 -20.64 -3.06 -13.61
CA LEU A 25 -19.98 -1.84 -13.14
C LEU A 25 -19.83 -0.79 -14.24
N LEU A 26 -19.45 -1.19 -15.45
CA LEU A 26 -19.33 -0.28 -16.59
C LEU A 26 -20.69 0.36 -16.95
N ARG A 27 -21.79 -0.39 -16.84
CA ARG A 27 -23.15 0.14 -17.05
C ARG A 27 -23.59 1.13 -15.97
N HIS A 28 -23.02 1.06 -14.77
CA HIS A 28 -23.33 1.95 -13.64
C HIS A 28 -22.33 3.12 -13.51
N GLY A 29 -21.65 3.48 -14.59
CA GLY A 29 -20.82 4.69 -14.66
C GLY A 29 -19.37 4.53 -14.19
N VAL A 30 -18.91 3.30 -13.93
CA VAL A 30 -17.47 3.04 -13.70
C VAL A 30 -16.73 3.08 -15.04
N GLN A 31 -15.66 3.87 -15.15
CA GLN A 31 -14.92 4.03 -16.41
C GLN A 31 -14.08 2.80 -16.80
N TYR A 32 -13.48 2.16 -15.81
CA TYR A 32 -12.64 0.97 -15.98
C TYR A 32 -12.61 0.15 -14.70
N VAL A 33 -12.34 -1.15 -14.83
CA VAL A 33 -12.32 -2.09 -13.72
C VAL A 33 -10.89 -2.61 -13.53
N LEU A 34 -10.36 -2.43 -12.33
CA LEU A 34 -9.04 -2.96 -11.96
C LEU A 34 -9.19 -4.37 -11.41
N SER A 35 -8.80 -5.38 -12.20
CA SER A 35 -8.87 -6.79 -11.78
C SER A 35 -8.11 -7.08 -10.49
N ASN A 36 -7.00 -6.35 -10.23
CA ASN A 36 -6.22 -6.45 -9.01
C ASN A 36 -6.96 -6.01 -7.72
N LYS A 37 -8.18 -5.47 -7.82
CA LYS A 37 -9.03 -5.17 -6.67
C LYS A 37 -9.97 -6.32 -6.31
N PHE A 38 -10.08 -7.33 -7.17
CA PHE A 38 -10.90 -8.53 -6.96
C PHE A 38 -10.07 -9.71 -6.42
N CYS A 39 -9.02 -9.42 -5.66
CA CYS A 39 -8.20 -10.41 -4.97
C CYS A 39 -8.12 -10.13 -3.47
N GLN A 40 -7.67 -11.13 -2.71
CA GLN A 40 -7.55 -11.05 -1.25
C GLN A 40 -6.18 -10.48 -0.81
N ASP A 41 -5.29 -10.12 -1.73
CA ASP A 41 -3.95 -9.60 -1.43
C ASP A 41 -3.94 -8.43 -0.42
N PRO A 42 -4.88 -7.46 -0.46
CA PRO A 42 -4.90 -6.40 0.56
C PRO A 42 -5.14 -6.94 1.98
N LEU A 43 -5.96 -7.99 2.11
CA LEU A 43 -6.24 -8.67 3.37
C LEU A 43 -5.02 -9.47 3.83
N GLU A 44 -4.40 -10.24 2.93
CA GLU A 44 -3.16 -10.97 3.22
C GLU A 44 -2.03 -10.03 3.65
N LYS A 45 -1.88 -8.89 2.97
CA LYS A 45 -0.92 -7.86 3.33
C LYS A 45 -1.21 -7.27 4.71
N HIS A 46 -2.49 -7.12 5.07
CA HIS A 46 -2.86 -6.67 6.41
C HIS A 46 -2.48 -7.71 7.47
N PHE A 47 -2.75 -9.00 7.24
CA PHE A 47 -2.27 -10.07 8.13
C PHE A 47 -0.73 -10.17 8.17
N GLY A 48 -0.03 -9.90 7.07
CA GLY A 48 1.42 -9.79 7.05
C GLY A 48 1.94 -8.67 7.96
N ARG A 49 1.26 -7.52 8.01
CA ARG A 49 1.58 -6.44 8.96
C ARG A 49 1.31 -6.84 10.40
N GLN A 50 0.21 -7.54 10.65
CA GLN A 50 -0.13 -8.08 11.97
C GLN A 50 0.99 -9.00 12.49
N ARG A 51 1.47 -9.94 11.67
CA ARG A 51 2.60 -10.82 12.02
C ARG A 51 3.92 -10.06 12.16
N GLY A 52 4.18 -9.09 11.28
CA GLY A 52 5.39 -8.27 11.33
C GLY A 52 5.54 -7.43 12.60
N LEU A 53 4.43 -7.06 13.26
CA LEU A 53 4.47 -6.35 14.55
C LEU A 53 4.98 -7.22 15.70
N GLY A 54 4.80 -8.53 15.62
CA GLY A 54 5.23 -9.49 16.65
C GLY A 54 6.73 -9.79 16.66
N ARG A 55 7.51 -9.26 15.70
CA ARG A 55 8.94 -9.58 15.48
C ARG A 55 9.18 -11.09 15.37
N ARG A 56 9.48 -11.77 16.48
CA ARG A 56 9.68 -13.23 16.56
C ARG A 56 8.39 -14.00 16.84
N CYS A 57 7.32 -13.31 17.24
CA CYS A 57 6.00 -13.91 17.46
C CYS A 57 5.19 -13.86 16.16
N GLU A 58 5.32 -14.89 15.34
CA GLU A 58 4.63 -14.97 14.05
C GLU A 58 3.15 -15.35 14.18
N ASN A 59 2.75 -15.97 15.29
CA ASN A 59 1.38 -16.38 15.54
C ASN A 59 0.84 -15.74 16.84
N PRO A 60 0.30 -14.51 16.77
CA PRO A 60 -0.24 -13.83 17.93
C PRO A 60 -1.53 -14.50 18.41
N ASN A 61 -1.77 -14.49 19.72
CA ASN A 61 -3.07 -14.86 20.28
C ASN A 61 -4.11 -13.74 20.03
N LEU A 62 -5.38 -14.01 20.35
CA LEU A 62 -6.49 -13.09 20.11
C LEU A 62 -6.27 -11.70 20.74
N TRP A 63 -5.77 -11.65 21.97
CA TRP A 63 -5.52 -10.40 22.70
C TRP A 63 -4.40 -9.58 22.05
N SER A 64 -3.29 -10.24 21.68
CA SER A 64 -2.19 -9.61 20.96
C SER A 64 -2.63 -9.11 19.59
N PHE A 65 -3.47 -9.86 18.89
CA PHE A 65 -4.04 -9.46 17.61
C PHE A 65 -4.90 -8.19 17.75
N ALA A 66 -5.79 -8.15 18.75
CA ALA A 66 -6.62 -6.98 19.03
C ALA A 66 -5.80 -5.73 19.40
N TYR A 67 -4.74 -5.90 20.21
CA TYR A 67 -3.83 -4.83 20.55
C TYR A 67 -3.07 -4.30 19.32
N ASN A 68 -2.55 -5.21 18.49
CA ASN A 68 -1.87 -4.86 17.25
C ASN A 68 -2.80 -4.17 16.25
N GLU A 69 -4.08 -4.56 16.19
CA GLU A 69 -5.07 -3.92 15.32
C GLU A 69 -5.25 -2.44 15.69
N ASN A 70 -5.38 -2.12 16.98
CA ASN A 70 -5.44 -0.73 17.42
C ASN A 70 -4.20 0.07 16.99
N LYS A 71 -3.01 -0.54 17.07
CA LYS A 71 -1.76 0.09 16.62
C LYS A 71 -1.74 0.31 15.10
N LEU A 72 -2.21 -0.64 14.30
CA LEU A 72 -2.31 -0.51 12.84
C LEU A 72 -3.35 0.55 12.45
N ARG A 73 -4.48 0.61 13.16
CA ARG A 73 -5.52 1.62 12.93
C ARG A 73 -5.02 3.03 13.23
N LEU A 74 -4.40 3.23 14.39
CA LEU A 74 -3.84 4.52 14.79
C LEU A 74 -2.73 4.97 13.84
N SER A 75 -1.78 4.09 13.49
CA SER A 75 -0.70 4.45 12.54
C SER A 75 -1.22 4.84 11.15
N ARG A 76 -2.28 4.17 10.66
CA ARG A 76 -2.94 4.55 9.40
C ARG A 76 -3.62 5.92 9.49
N SER A 77 -4.38 6.16 10.57
CA SER A 77 -5.06 7.44 10.79
C SER A 77 -4.06 8.59 10.92
N LEU A 78 -3.00 8.40 11.69
CA LEU A 78 -1.92 9.38 11.85
C LEU A 78 -1.14 9.59 10.54
N GLY A 79 -0.92 8.56 9.73
CA GLY A 79 -0.25 8.70 8.43
C GLY A 79 -1.07 9.45 7.37
N VAL A 80 -2.40 9.50 7.52
CA VAL A 80 -3.29 10.34 6.69
C VAL A 80 -3.35 11.78 7.23
N ALA A 81 -3.35 11.94 8.56
CA ALA A 81 -3.41 13.26 9.21
C ALA A 81 -2.06 14.01 9.15
N ILE A 82 -0.95 13.28 9.25
CA ILE A 82 0.41 13.82 9.16
C ILE A 82 0.82 13.69 7.70
N GLN A 83 0.69 14.78 6.94
CA GLN A 83 1.28 14.84 5.61
C GLN A 83 2.80 14.60 5.74
N PRO A 84 3.36 13.54 5.13
CA PRO A 84 4.79 13.30 5.19
C PRO A 84 5.49 14.50 4.54
N GLN A 85 6.14 15.31 5.38
CA GLN A 85 6.98 16.38 4.89
C GLN A 85 8.21 15.69 4.30
N GLY A 86 8.42 15.84 3.00
CA GLY A 86 9.62 15.31 2.37
C GLY A 86 10.88 15.86 3.07
N ASN A 87 11.93 15.05 3.14
CA ASN A 87 13.23 15.41 3.73
C ASN A 87 13.92 16.64 3.05
N VAL A 88 13.28 17.23 2.03
CA VAL A 88 13.74 18.38 1.24
C VAL A 88 12.95 19.65 1.56
N ARG A 89 12.16 19.70 2.64
CA ARG A 89 11.59 20.97 3.10
C ARG A 89 12.72 21.81 3.69
N ARG A 90 13.34 22.64 2.84
CA ARG A 90 14.29 23.68 3.24
C ARG A 90 13.72 24.43 4.45
N LYS A 91 14.54 24.64 5.49
CA LYS A 91 14.28 25.72 6.46
C LYS A 91 14.03 26.98 5.63
N ARG A 92 12.91 27.68 5.87
CA ARG A 92 12.71 29.04 5.34
C ARG A 92 13.86 29.90 5.86
N GLY A 93 14.89 30.06 5.05
CA GLY A 93 16.05 30.89 5.32
C GLY A 93 16.41 31.55 4.00
N GLY A 94 16.00 32.82 3.87
CA GLY A 94 16.40 33.76 2.83
C GLY A 94 15.90 33.45 1.41
N ASP A 95 15.27 34.44 0.78
CA ASP A 95 15.17 34.52 -0.68
C ASP A 95 16.59 34.64 -1.27
N GLU A 96 17.31 33.53 -1.38
CA GLU A 96 18.52 33.49 -2.19
C GLU A 96 18.11 33.31 -3.65
N VAL A 97 18.27 34.38 -4.42
CA VAL A 97 18.15 34.38 -5.88
C VAL A 97 19.10 33.31 -6.42
N VAL A 98 18.55 32.28 -7.04
CA VAL A 98 19.32 31.22 -7.69
C VAL A 98 20.02 31.82 -8.91
N VAL A 99 21.29 32.21 -8.76
CA VAL A 99 22.14 32.59 -9.90
C VAL A 99 22.57 31.33 -10.63
N ILE A 100 21.98 31.09 -11.80
CA ILE A 100 22.38 30.00 -12.68
C ILE A 100 23.74 30.36 -13.29
N SER A 101 24.80 29.73 -12.78
CA SER A 101 26.15 29.86 -13.33
C SER A 101 26.50 28.65 -14.17
N THR A 102 27.17 28.87 -15.30
CA THR A 102 27.76 27.81 -16.14
C THR A 102 29.09 27.29 -15.59
N SER A 103 29.57 27.85 -14.47
CA SER A 103 30.80 27.41 -13.84
C SER A 103 30.62 26.08 -13.08
N PRO A 104 31.63 25.20 -13.08
CA PRO A 104 31.54 23.90 -12.41
C PRO A 104 31.35 24.05 -10.89
N LEU A 105 30.48 23.21 -10.33
CA LEU A 105 30.16 23.19 -8.90
C LEU A 105 31.42 22.97 -8.06
N LYS A 106 31.65 23.84 -7.06
CA LYS A 106 32.78 23.71 -6.14
C LYS A 106 32.65 22.42 -5.32
N LYS A 107 33.75 21.66 -5.23
CA LYS A 107 33.81 20.40 -4.47
C LYS A 107 33.66 20.70 -2.97
N ILE A 108 32.58 20.21 -2.37
CA ILE A 108 32.35 20.31 -0.92
C ILE A 108 33.34 19.36 -0.22
N LYS A 109 34.25 19.90 0.60
CA LYS A 109 35.08 19.08 1.50
C LYS A 109 34.22 18.70 2.71
N ARG A 110 34.04 17.40 2.93
CA ARG A 110 33.46 16.87 4.17
C ARG A 110 34.54 16.93 5.25
N GLN A 111 34.25 17.61 6.36
CA GLN A 111 34.99 17.48 7.62
C GLN A 111 34.58 16.18 8.32
#